data_AF-A0A972XN60-F1
#
_entry.id   AF-A0A972XN60-F1
#
_cell.length_a   1.000
_cell.length_b   1.000
_cell.length_c   1.000
_cell.angle_alpha   90.00
_cell.angle_beta   90.00
_cell.angle_gamma   90.00
#
_symmetry.space_group_name_H-M   'P 1'
#
loop_
_entity.id
_entity.type
_entity.pdbx_description
1 polymer ?
#
loop_
_entity_poly.entity_id
_entity_poly.type
_entity_poly.pdbx_seq_one_letter_code
_entity_poly.pdbx_strand_id
1 'polypeptide(L)'
;MLDLGFVSAILPNKNLDEVLAFAQKEQFACVEVMCWPSENADTRRYAGVSHISVDALSQDELLALKDKLANQSVKISALGYYPNPMDPDEKQASFYRNHIKKIIKAASVLGIGNVNTFVGRDFTKNIDYNISKFKEVWPEIIALADSLNIKIG
;
A
#
# COMPACT_ATOMS: atom_id res chain seq x y z
N MET A 1 -19.90 0.12 -14.95
CA MET A 1 -20.47 0.33 -13.59
C MET A 1 -19.30 0.62 -12.67
N LEU A 2 -19.44 1.53 -11.71
CA LEU A 2 -18.36 1.85 -10.76
C LEU A 2 -18.41 0.87 -9.58
N ASP A 3 -17.26 0.34 -9.16
CA ASP A 3 -17.16 -0.49 -7.96
C ASP A 3 -17.11 0.42 -6.72
N LEU A 4 -18.07 0.26 -5.81
CA LEU A 4 -18.03 0.95 -4.52
C LEU A 4 -17.17 0.14 -3.53
N GLY A 5 -16.22 0.83 -2.90
CA GLY A 5 -15.32 0.21 -1.92
C GLY A 5 -14.88 1.18 -0.82
N PHE A 6 -14.02 0.70 0.07
CA PHE A 6 -13.44 1.50 1.15
C PHE A 6 -11.98 1.15 1.40
N VAL A 7 -11.30 2.02 2.15
CA VAL A 7 -9.91 1.81 2.60
C VAL A 7 -9.93 1.08 3.95
N SER A 8 -9.24 -0.06 4.04
CA SER A 8 -9.34 -0.97 5.20
C SER A 8 -8.88 -0.36 6.52
N ALA A 9 -8.15 0.76 6.48
CA ALA A 9 -7.68 1.55 7.62
C ALA A 9 -8.77 1.82 8.68
N ILE A 10 -10.04 1.94 8.27
CA ILE A 10 -11.17 2.22 9.17
C ILE A 10 -11.55 1.02 10.07
N LEU A 11 -11.00 -0.17 9.81
CA LEU A 11 -11.23 -1.41 10.55
C LEU A 11 -9.94 -1.93 11.21
N PRO A 12 -9.30 -1.15 12.12
CA PRO A 12 -7.97 -1.46 12.65
C PRO A 12 -7.93 -2.71 13.52
N ASN A 13 -9.06 -3.11 14.10
CA ASN A 13 -9.17 -4.25 15.01
C ASN A 13 -9.59 -5.55 14.29
N LYS A 14 -9.64 -5.53 12.96
CA LYS A 14 -10.02 -6.68 12.14
C LYS A 14 -8.80 -7.24 11.44
N ASN A 15 -8.73 -8.56 11.31
CA ASN A 15 -7.82 -9.19 10.35
C ASN A 15 -8.38 -9.11 8.91
N LEU A 16 -7.60 -9.54 7.91
CA LEU A 16 -8.01 -9.48 6.50
C LEU A 16 -9.35 -10.17 6.23
N ASP A 17 -9.56 -11.37 6.77
CA ASP A 17 -10.79 -12.14 6.52
C ASP A 17 -12.01 -11.44 7.10
N GLU A 18 -11.87 -10.85 8.30
CA GLU A 18 -12.93 -10.07 8.92
C GLU A 18 -13.24 -8.77 8.17
N VAL A 19 -12.24 -8.15 7.53
CA VAL A 19 -12.44 -7.00 6.64
C VAL A 19 -13.22 -7.40 5.39
N LEU A 20 -12.84 -8.50 4.73
CA LEU A 20 -13.52 -8.98 3.53
C LEU A 20 -14.95 -9.46 3.85
N ALA A 21 -15.15 -10.12 4.98
CA ALA A 21 -16.47 -10.51 5.46
C ALA A 21 -17.37 -9.29 5.75
N PHE A 22 -16.81 -8.23 6.34
CA PHE A 22 -17.52 -6.97 6.53
C PHE A 22 -17.89 -6.34 5.18
N ALA A 23 -16.95 -6.26 4.24
CA ALA A 23 -17.19 -5.72 2.91
C ALA A 23 -18.32 -6.47 2.19
N GLN A 24 -18.32 -7.81 2.26
CA GLN A 24 -19.36 -8.65 1.67
C GLN A 24 -20.72 -8.39 2.33
N LYS A 25 -20.78 -8.36 3.67
CA LYS A 25 -22.00 -8.12 4.42
C LYS A 25 -22.63 -6.76 4.10
N GLU A 26 -21.81 -5.72 4.00
CA GLU A 26 -22.23 -4.35 3.70
C GLU A 26 -22.31 -4.05 2.19
N GLN A 27 -22.16 -5.08 1.33
CA GLN A 27 -22.32 -5.01 -0.13
C GLN A 27 -21.30 -4.09 -0.84
N PHE A 28 -20.10 -3.93 -0.28
CA PHE A 28 -18.99 -3.32 -0.99
C PHE A 28 -18.40 -4.29 -2.01
N ALA A 29 -18.15 -3.80 -3.21
CA ALA A 29 -17.57 -4.58 -4.30
C ALA A 29 -16.06 -4.77 -4.13
N CYS A 30 -15.38 -3.82 -3.49
CA CYS A 30 -13.92 -3.87 -3.33
C CYS A 30 -13.39 -3.21 -2.05
N VAL A 31 -12.14 -3.52 -1.73
CA VAL A 31 -11.40 -2.95 -0.59
C VAL A 31 -9.99 -2.57 -1.04
N GLU A 32 -9.55 -1.36 -0.70
CA GLU A 32 -8.13 -1.01 -0.71
C GLU A 32 -7.52 -1.46 0.62
N VAL A 33 -6.55 -2.38 0.57
CA VAL A 33 -6.03 -3.06 1.75
C VAL A 33 -4.74 -2.41 2.23
N MET A 34 -4.70 -2.04 3.50
CA MET A 34 -3.52 -1.40 4.11
C MET A 34 -2.39 -2.39 4.38
N CYS A 35 -1.18 -1.97 4.02
CA CYS A 35 0.05 -2.75 4.11
C CYS A 35 1.14 -2.00 4.89
N TRP A 36 0.85 -1.55 6.10
CA TRP A 36 1.87 -0.91 6.94
C TRP A 36 2.96 -1.91 7.35
N PRO A 37 4.23 -1.46 7.49
CA PRO A 37 5.33 -2.34 7.89
C PRO A 37 5.09 -2.87 9.31
N SER A 38 5.56 -4.10 9.56
CA SER A 38 5.43 -4.76 10.86
C SER A 38 6.22 -4.02 11.94
N GLU A 39 7.38 -3.47 11.57
CA GLU A 39 8.12 -2.50 12.37
C GLU A 39 7.63 -1.09 12.02
N ASN A 40 6.61 -0.59 12.72
CA ASN A 40 6.12 0.77 12.55
C ASN A 40 6.16 1.55 13.87
N ALA A 41 6.87 2.69 13.87
CA ALA A 41 6.91 3.63 14.98
C ALA A 41 5.91 4.80 14.84
N ASP A 42 5.17 4.86 13.73
CA ASP A 42 4.26 5.96 13.44
C ASP A 42 2.97 5.86 14.27
N THR A 43 2.72 6.89 15.07
CA THR A 43 1.60 6.98 16.02
C THR A 43 0.41 7.77 15.50
N ARG A 44 0.44 8.24 14.24
CA ARG A 44 -0.66 8.99 13.62
C ARG A 44 -1.93 8.13 13.57
N ARG A 45 -3.11 8.77 13.60
CA ARG A 45 -4.39 8.07 13.48
C ARG A 45 -4.43 7.26 12.18
N TYR A 46 -4.70 5.95 12.29
CA TYR A 46 -4.66 4.95 11.21
C TYR A 46 -3.27 4.54 10.72
N ALA A 47 -2.20 5.21 11.17
CA ALA A 47 -0.85 4.70 10.95
C ALA A 47 -0.66 3.40 11.73
N GLY A 48 -0.02 2.43 11.10
CA GLY A 48 0.22 1.10 11.65
C GLY A 48 -0.89 0.07 11.41
N VAL A 49 -2.01 0.45 10.78
CA VAL A 49 -3.03 -0.54 10.40
C VAL A 49 -2.53 -1.36 9.23
N SER A 50 -2.23 -2.65 9.46
CA SER A 50 -1.83 -3.57 8.40
C SER A 50 -2.76 -4.77 8.37
N HIS A 51 -3.38 -5.01 7.22
CA HIS A 51 -4.19 -6.19 6.95
C HIS A 51 -3.45 -7.20 6.08
N ILE A 52 -2.39 -6.76 5.38
CA ILE A 52 -1.41 -7.63 4.74
C ILE A 52 -0.01 -7.10 5.09
N SER A 53 0.67 -7.77 6.01
CA SER A 53 2.06 -7.48 6.39
C SER A 53 3.05 -8.04 5.37
N VAL A 54 3.18 -7.37 4.22
CA VAL A 54 4.00 -7.85 3.09
C VAL A 54 5.48 -8.07 3.42
N ASP A 55 5.98 -7.45 4.48
CA ASP A 55 7.37 -7.58 4.95
C ASP A 55 7.61 -8.85 5.80
N ALA A 56 6.54 -9.47 6.30
CA ALA A 56 6.59 -10.69 7.09
C ALA A 56 6.23 -11.96 6.29
N LEU A 57 5.72 -11.80 5.07
CA LEU A 57 5.31 -12.93 4.22
C LEU A 57 6.45 -13.36 3.28
N SER A 58 6.69 -14.66 3.23
CA SER A 58 7.48 -15.31 2.21
C SER A 58 6.75 -15.33 0.85
N GLN A 59 7.48 -15.67 -0.21
CA GLN A 59 6.90 -15.81 -1.54
C GLN A 59 5.81 -16.91 -1.60
N ASP A 60 6.01 -18.03 -0.91
CA ASP A 60 5.03 -19.12 -0.86
C ASP A 60 3.76 -18.71 -0.10
N GLU A 61 3.90 -17.94 0.98
CA GLU A 61 2.76 -17.38 1.72
C GLU A 61 1.99 -16.35 0.89
N LEU A 62 2.66 -15.53 0.07
CA LEU A 62 2.00 -14.63 -0.88
C LEU A 62 1.24 -15.39 -1.97
N LEU A 63 1.78 -16.50 -2.47
CA LEU A 63 1.09 -17.37 -3.44
C LEU A 63 -0.15 -18.03 -2.80
N ALA A 64 -0.01 -18.57 -1.58
CA ALA A 64 -1.15 -19.12 -0.84
C ALA A 64 -2.23 -18.06 -0.58
N LEU A 65 -1.82 -16.83 -0.26
CA LEU A 65 -2.74 -15.71 -0.09
C LEU A 65 -3.44 -15.34 -1.40
N LYS A 66 -2.73 -15.34 -2.53
CA LYS A 66 -3.32 -15.12 -3.86
C LYS A 66 -4.45 -16.11 -4.14
N ASP A 67 -4.21 -17.40 -3.91
CA ASP A 67 -5.20 -18.45 -4.15
C ASP A 67 -6.40 -18.31 -3.22
N LYS A 68 -6.17 -17.92 -1.96
CA LYS A 68 -7.24 -17.61 -1.01
C LYS A 68 -8.11 -16.44 -1.49
N LEU A 69 -7.49 -15.38 -2.02
CA LEU A 69 -8.18 -14.19 -2.50
C LEU A 69 -8.97 -14.44 -3.80
N ALA A 70 -8.52 -15.36 -4.65
CA ALA A 70 -9.21 -15.71 -5.90
C ALA A 70 -10.63 -16.27 -5.67
N ASN A 71 -10.90 -16.80 -4.47
CA ASN A 71 -12.20 -17.37 -4.10
C ASN A 71 -13.12 -16.36 -3.38
N GLN A 72 -12.69 -15.10 -3.21
CA GLN A 72 -13.47 -14.07 -2.51
C GLN A 72 -14.37 -13.31 -3.47
N SER A 73 -15.60 -13.04 -3.02
CA SER A 73 -16.55 -12.20 -3.79
C SER A 73 -16.20 -10.71 -3.77
N VAL A 74 -15.42 -10.28 -2.77
CA VAL A 74 -14.93 -8.91 -2.62
C VAL A 74 -13.54 -8.80 -3.24
N LYS A 75 -13.38 -7.89 -4.20
CA LYS A 75 -12.10 -7.64 -4.87
C LYS A 75 -11.16 -6.82 -3.98
N ILE A 76 -9.87 -7.14 -3.98
CA ILE A 76 -8.86 -6.17 -3.53
C ILE A 76 -8.58 -5.20 -4.68
N SER A 77 -8.94 -3.92 -4.50
CA SER A 77 -8.78 -2.90 -5.54
C SER A 77 -7.35 -2.41 -5.66
N ALA A 78 -6.65 -2.27 -4.53
CA ALA A 78 -5.26 -1.84 -4.45
C ALA A 78 -4.64 -2.24 -3.10
N LEU A 79 -3.31 -2.25 -3.03
CA LEU A 79 -2.58 -2.23 -1.76
C LEU A 79 -2.21 -0.79 -1.42
N GLY A 80 -2.45 -0.35 -0.19
CA GLY A 80 -2.25 1.03 0.24
C GLY A 80 -1.23 1.16 1.36
N TYR A 81 -0.39 2.19 1.25
CA TYR A 81 0.53 2.63 2.30
C TYR A 81 0.82 4.11 2.13
N TYR A 82 0.56 4.91 3.15
CA TYR A 82 0.51 6.37 3.04
C TYR A 82 1.55 7.10 3.93
N PRO A 83 2.86 6.84 3.75
CA PRO A 83 3.94 7.54 4.43
C PRO A 83 4.30 8.86 3.72
N ASN A 84 5.38 9.52 4.16
CA ASN A 84 6.00 10.63 3.41
C ASN A 84 7.31 10.18 2.74
N PRO A 85 7.35 9.66 1.51
CA PRO A 85 8.59 9.15 0.90
C PRO A 85 9.65 10.23 0.60
N MET A 86 9.29 11.50 0.80
CA MET A 86 10.16 12.68 0.68
C MET A 86 10.31 13.40 2.04
N ASP A 87 10.28 12.63 3.14
CA ASP A 87 10.48 13.18 4.48
C ASP A 87 11.80 13.96 4.61
N PRO A 88 11.84 15.09 5.36
CA PRO A 88 13.09 15.81 5.63
C PRO A 88 14.16 14.93 6.30
N ASP A 89 13.74 13.92 7.06
CA ASP A 89 14.64 12.88 7.55
C ASP A 89 14.85 11.79 6.49
N GLU A 90 16.01 11.81 5.83
CA GLU A 90 16.33 10.87 4.76
C GLU A 90 16.37 9.41 5.24
N LYS A 91 16.61 9.13 6.54
CA LYS A 91 16.51 7.76 7.05
C LYS A 91 15.06 7.27 7.03
N GLN A 92 14.12 8.11 7.47
CA GLN A 92 12.69 7.81 7.42
C GLN A 92 12.20 7.74 5.98
N ALA A 93 12.56 8.72 5.15
CA ALA A 93 12.21 8.74 3.73
C ALA A 93 12.68 7.47 3.01
N SER A 94 13.93 7.04 3.23
CA SER A 94 14.47 5.81 2.66
C SER A 94 13.73 4.55 3.14
N PHE A 95 13.44 4.46 4.44
CA PHE A 95 12.63 3.37 5.00
C PHE A 95 11.26 3.27 4.31
N TYR A 96 10.56 4.40 4.16
CA TYR A 96 9.26 4.45 3.49
C TYR A 96 9.33 4.02 2.03
N ARG A 97 10.30 4.53 1.26
CA ARG A 97 10.49 4.14 -0.15
C ARG A 97 10.80 2.66 -0.30
N ASN A 98 11.62 2.10 0.60
CA ASN A 98 11.92 0.68 0.57
C ASN A 98 10.68 -0.17 0.85
N HIS A 99 9.82 0.25 1.77
CA HIS A 99 8.57 -0.46 2.04
C HIS A 99 7.56 -0.33 0.88
N ILE A 100 7.45 0.85 0.24
CA ILE A 100 6.67 1.02 -0.99
C ILE A 100 7.12 0.00 -2.06
N LYS A 101 8.43 -0.14 -2.27
CA LYS A 101 8.98 -1.13 -3.22
C LYS A 101 8.64 -2.58 -2.84
N LYS A 102 8.56 -2.93 -1.55
CA LYS A 102 8.08 -4.25 -1.09
C LYS A 102 6.62 -4.47 -1.44
N ILE A 103 5.77 -3.47 -1.22
CA ILE A 103 4.34 -3.54 -1.55
C ILE A 103 4.14 -3.71 -3.06
N ILE A 104 4.88 -3.00 -3.90
CA ILE A 104 4.84 -3.16 -5.37
C ILE A 104 5.16 -4.62 -5.77
N LYS A 105 6.20 -5.21 -5.19
CA LYS A 105 6.57 -6.61 -5.44
C LYS A 105 5.47 -7.57 -4.99
N ALA A 106 4.92 -7.37 -3.79
CA ALA A 106 3.83 -8.20 -3.27
C ALA A 106 2.55 -8.09 -4.12
N ALA A 107 2.19 -6.87 -4.55
CA ALA A 107 1.05 -6.63 -5.44
C ALA A 107 1.17 -7.43 -6.75
N SER A 108 2.37 -7.47 -7.33
CA SER A 108 2.66 -8.25 -8.53
C SER A 108 2.46 -9.75 -8.31
N VAL A 109 2.95 -10.31 -7.20
CA VAL A 109 2.73 -11.74 -6.85
C VAL A 109 1.23 -12.02 -6.67
N LEU A 110 0.53 -11.17 -5.92
CA LEU A 110 -0.90 -11.27 -5.63
C LEU A 110 -1.81 -11.03 -6.85
N GLY A 111 -1.26 -10.53 -7.97
CA GLY A 111 -2.04 -10.19 -9.15
C GLY A 111 -2.94 -8.95 -8.97
N ILE A 112 -2.56 -8.05 -8.05
CA ILE A 112 -3.27 -6.79 -7.78
C ILE A 112 -2.54 -5.69 -8.55
N GLY A 113 -3.21 -5.08 -9.53
CA GLY A 113 -2.56 -4.15 -10.48
C GLY A 113 -2.29 -2.74 -9.96
N ASN A 114 -2.64 -2.42 -8.71
CA ASN A 114 -2.61 -1.06 -8.18
C ASN A 114 -1.98 -1.01 -6.79
N VAL A 115 -1.11 0.00 -6.60
CA VAL A 115 -0.58 0.39 -5.29
C VAL A 115 -0.78 1.89 -5.11
N ASN A 116 -1.37 2.30 -4.00
CA ASN A 116 -1.68 3.70 -3.71
C ASN A 116 -0.78 4.22 -2.58
N THR A 117 -0.24 5.43 -2.74
CA THR A 117 0.62 6.05 -1.73
C THR A 117 0.60 7.57 -1.84
N PHE A 118 1.29 8.28 -0.92
CA PHE A 118 1.49 9.72 -1.07
C PHE A 118 2.76 10.02 -1.86
N VAL A 119 2.69 11.05 -2.70
CA VAL A 119 3.87 11.65 -3.36
C VAL A 119 4.92 12.09 -2.34
N GLY A 120 4.47 12.62 -1.19
CA GLY A 120 5.32 13.18 -0.14
C GLY A 120 5.75 14.62 -0.40
N ARG A 121 6.36 15.24 0.62
CA ARG A 121 7.05 16.54 0.55
C ARG A 121 7.96 16.79 1.75
N ASP A 122 9.00 17.60 1.55
CA ASP A 122 9.65 18.33 2.64
C ASP A 122 8.82 19.58 2.94
N PHE A 123 8.17 19.58 4.11
CA PHE A 123 7.28 20.66 4.51
C PHE A 123 8.00 21.95 4.91
N THR A 124 9.32 21.91 5.11
CA THR A 124 10.16 23.06 5.47
C THR A 124 10.67 23.82 4.24
N LYS A 125 10.36 23.33 3.03
CA LYS A 125 10.86 23.85 1.75
C LYS A 125 9.73 24.33 0.85
N ASN A 126 10.10 25.08 -0.18
CA ASN A 126 9.16 25.61 -1.17
C ASN A 126 8.75 24.55 -2.22
N ILE A 127 7.84 24.92 -3.12
CA ILE A 127 7.32 24.03 -4.16
C ILE A 127 8.43 23.62 -5.15
N ASP A 128 9.27 24.56 -5.59
CA ASP A 128 10.31 24.28 -6.58
C ASP A 128 11.32 23.24 -6.09
N TYR A 129 11.71 23.32 -4.81
CA TYR A 129 12.52 22.30 -4.16
C TYR A 129 11.82 20.93 -4.18
N ASN A 130 10.55 20.87 -3.80
CA ASN A 130 9.79 19.61 -3.75
C ASN A 130 9.61 18.99 -5.14
N ILE A 131 9.35 19.80 -6.17
CA ILE A 131 9.29 19.31 -7.57
C ILE A 131 10.65 18.77 -8.02
N SER A 132 11.76 19.39 -7.60
CA SER A 132 13.10 18.93 -7.94
C SER A 132 13.41 17.59 -7.24
N LYS A 133 13.14 17.50 -5.94
CA LYS A 133 13.30 16.26 -5.15
C LYS A 133 12.39 15.13 -5.66
N PHE A 134 11.17 15.44 -6.11
CA PHE A 134 10.29 14.46 -6.75
C PHE A 134 10.95 13.82 -7.98
N LYS A 135 11.57 14.62 -8.85
CA LYS A 135 12.27 14.15 -10.05
C LYS A 135 13.49 13.28 -9.74
N GLU A 136 14.06 13.40 -8.54
CA GLU A 136 15.16 12.54 -8.07
C GLU A 136 14.64 11.22 -7.48
N VAL A 137 13.57 11.29 -6.68
CA VAL A 137 13.10 10.19 -5.83
C VAL A 137 12.19 9.21 -6.57
N TRP A 138 11.24 9.73 -7.35
CA TRP A 138 10.15 8.92 -7.91
C TRP A 138 10.53 8.04 -9.12
N PRO A 139 11.47 8.41 -10.00
CA PRO A 139 11.78 7.58 -11.18
C PRO A 139 12.13 6.13 -10.87
N GLU A 140 12.86 5.87 -9.78
CA GLU A 140 13.23 4.50 -9.39
C GLU A 140 12.00 3.67 -8.93
N ILE A 141 11.07 4.30 -8.20
CA ILE A 141 9.83 3.66 -7.73
C ILE A 141 8.93 3.33 -8.93
N ILE A 142 8.78 4.29 -9.86
CA ILE A 142 7.98 4.11 -11.08
C ILE A 142 8.61 3.04 -11.98
N ALA A 143 9.92 3.05 -12.19
CA ALA A 143 10.59 2.04 -13.00
C ALA A 143 10.39 0.62 -12.44
N LEU A 144 10.42 0.45 -11.11
CA LEU A 144 10.09 -0.83 -10.48
C LEU A 144 8.63 -1.21 -10.73
N ALA A 145 7.69 -0.29 -10.53
CA ALA A 145 6.26 -0.53 -10.74
C ALA A 145 5.97 -0.94 -12.19
N ASP A 146 6.53 -0.22 -13.16
CA ASP A 146 6.40 -0.51 -14.60
C ASP A 146 6.95 -1.89 -14.94
N SER A 147 8.14 -2.25 -14.42
CA SER A 147 8.76 -3.56 -14.67
C SER A 147 7.92 -4.74 -14.15
N LEU A 148 6.99 -4.47 -13.22
CA LEU A 148 6.11 -5.44 -12.59
C LEU A 148 4.65 -5.27 -13.01
N ASN A 149 4.36 -4.38 -13.98
CA ASN A 149 3.03 -4.04 -14.47
C ASN A 149 2.07 -3.57 -13.36
N ILE A 150 2.60 -2.77 -12.43
CA ILE A 150 1.86 -2.17 -11.31
C ILE A 150 1.65 -0.68 -11.59
N LYS A 151 0.42 -0.20 -11.39
CA LYS A 151 0.09 1.22 -11.46
C LYS A 151 0.22 1.85 -10.07
N ILE A 152 0.87 3.02 -10.02
CA ILE A 152 0.90 3.84 -8.80
C ILE A 152 -0.21 4.88 -8.87
N GLY A 153 -1.04 4.90 -7.82
CA GLY A 153 -2.09 5.90 -7.58
C GLY A 153 -1.69 6.94 -6.55
#